data_AF-A0A9N7NZM1-F1
#
_entry.id   AF-A0A9N7NZM1-F1
#
_cell.length_a   1.000
_cell.length_b   1.000
_cell.length_c   1.000
_cell.angle_alpha   90.00
_cell.angle_beta   90.00
_cell.angle_gamma   90.00
#
_symmetry.space_group_name_H-M   'P 1'
#
loop_
_entity.id
_entity.type
_entity.pdbx_description
1 polymer ?
#
loop_
_entity_poly.entity_id
_entity_poly.type
_entity_poly.pdbx_seq_one_letter_code
_entity_poly.pdbx_strand_id
1 'polypeptide(L)'
;LLIQYFYEGLSITDRNMLDAASGGALMNKTPTAARELIANMAANSQQFGTRGILQRPAQEEGTDSLQAQFKELTSVVRQLDVGQASRVRPCSLCETVNHTTEDCPWTVNTTEAHAKAVVANN
;
A
#
# COMPACT_ATOMS: atom_id res chain seq x y z
N LEU A 1 48.09 -8.59 10.18
CA LEU A 1 47.49 -7.24 10.13
C LEU A 1 46.18 -7.22 9.33
N LEU A 2 46.16 -7.36 7.99
CA LEU A 2 44.89 -7.25 7.22
C LEU A 2 43.81 -8.27 7.60
N ILE A 3 44.15 -9.56 7.68
CA ILE A 3 43.20 -10.63 8.06
C ILE A 3 42.67 -10.44 9.48
N GLN A 4 43.52 -9.92 10.37
CA GLN A 4 43.15 -9.65 11.75
C GLN A 4 42.12 -8.52 11.84
N TYR A 5 42.36 -7.38 11.19
CA TYR A 5 41.39 -6.28 11.15
C TYR A 5 40.08 -6.70 10.50
N PHE A 6 40.15 -7.48 9.43
CA PHE A 6 38.96 -8.07 8.83
C PHE A 6 38.19 -8.90 9.85
N TYR A 7 38.86 -9.84 10.52
CA TYR A 7 38.25 -10.74 11.50
C TYR A 7 37.65 -10.00 12.71
N GLU A 8 38.35 -8.99 13.24
CA GLU A 8 37.88 -8.17 14.36
C GLU A 8 36.70 -7.26 13.98
N GLY A 9 36.62 -6.83 12.72
CA GLY A 9 35.52 -6.03 12.18
C GLY A 9 34.24 -6.82 11.92
N LEU A 10 34.27 -8.15 12.01
CA LEU A 10 33.09 -8.99 11.80
C LEU A 10 32.19 -9.06 13.03
N SER A 11 30.90 -9.28 12.79
CA SER A 11 29.95 -9.64 13.84
C SER A 11 30.34 -10.96 14.50
N ILE A 12 29.83 -11.22 15.70
CA ILE A 12 30.08 -12.48 16.42
C ILE A 12 29.59 -13.67 15.58
N THR A 13 28.42 -13.55 14.95
CA THR A 13 27.84 -14.59 14.10
C THR A 13 28.72 -14.89 12.89
N ASP A 14 29.22 -13.86 12.22
CA ASP A 14 30.07 -14.02 11.03
C ASP A 14 31.41 -14.66 11.39
N ARG A 15 31.99 -14.30 12.54
CA ARG A 15 33.20 -14.96 13.06
C ARG A 15 32.98 -16.44 13.32
N ASN A 16 31.88 -16.81 13.98
CA ASN A 16 31.56 -18.21 14.25
C ASN A 16 31.37 -19.02 12.95
N MET A 17 30.69 -18.45 11.95
CA MET A 17 30.50 -19.11 10.66
C MET A 17 31.83 -19.29 9.92
N LEU A 18 32.68 -18.27 9.95
CA LEU A 18 34.00 -18.27 9.32
C LEU A 18 34.94 -19.29 9.98
N ASP A 19 34.92 -19.40 11.30
CA ASP A 19 35.67 -20.40 12.06
C ASP A 19 35.17 -21.81 11.77
N ALA A 20 33.84 -22.02 11.73
CA ALA A 20 33.28 -23.31 11.36
C ALA A 20 33.70 -23.73 9.94
N ALA A 21 33.63 -22.83 8.97
CA ALA A 21 34.08 -23.08 7.60
C ALA A 21 35.60 -23.33 7.50
N SER A 22 36.37 -22.75 8.41
CA SER A 22 37.82 -22.94 8.51
C SER A 22 38.23 -24.24 9.21
N GLY A 23 37.29 -24.93 9.86
CA GLY A 23 37.56 -26.10 10.71
C GLY A 23 38.18 -25.74 12.05
N GLY A 24 37.83 -24.58 12.60
CA GLY A 24 38.44 -23.97 13.79
C GLY A 24 38.78 -22.49 13.54
N ALA A 25 39.39 -21.82 14.52
CA ALA A 25 39.66 -20.38 14.41
C ALA A 25 40.39 -20.01 13.10
N LEU A 26 39.81 -19.12 12.28
CA LEU A 26 40.43 -18.65 11.03
C LEU A 26 41.82 -18.06 11.30
N MET A 27 41.99 -17.41 12.46
CA MET A 27 43.25 -16.82 12.91
C MET A 27 44.40 -17.82 13.08
N ASN A 28 44.11 -19.13 13.17
CA ASN A 28 45.13 -20.19 13.21
C ASN A 28 45.62 -20.60 11.81
N LYS A 29 44.97 -20.13 10.75
CA LYS A 29 45.40 -20.40 9.37
C LYS A 29 46.56 -19.50 8.98
N THR A 30 47.37 -19.96 8.04
CA THR A 30 48.35 -19.10 7.40
C THR A 30 47.62 -17.97 6.65
N PRO A 31 48.23 -16.78 6.49
CA PRO A 31 47.58 -15.67 5.80
C PRO A 31 47.11 -16.01 4.38
N THR A 32 47.83 -16.87 3.66
CA THR A 32 47.44 -17.34 2.32
C THR A 32 46.20 -18.20 2.36
N ALA A 33 46.17 -19.21 3.24
CA ALA A 33 45.01 -20.09 3.39
C ALA A 33 43.76 -19.33 3.83
N ALA A 34 43.89 -18.36 4.73
CA ALA A 34 42.78 -17.51 5.15
C ALA A 34 42.21 -16.67 3.99
N ARG A 35 43.07 -16.10 3.14
CA ARG A 35 42.64 -15.34 1.95
C ARG A 35 41.91 -16.22 0.95
N GLU A 36 42.43 -17.42 0.69
CA GLU A 36 41.80 -18.39 -0.20
C GLU A 36 40.43 -18.82 0.30
N LEU A 37 40.28 -19.09 1.60
CA LEU A 37 39.00 -19.44 2.21
C LEU A 37 37.96 -18.32 2.05
N ILE A 38 38.34 -17.08 2.35
CA ILE A 38 37.48 -15.91 2.18
C ILE A 38 37.10 -15.74 0.70
N ALA A 39 38.06 -15.85 -0.22
CA ALA A 39 37.80 -15.76 -1.65
C ALA A 39 36.84 -16.84 -2.14
N ASN A 40 37.02 -18.09 -1.68
CA ASN A 40 36.14 -19.21 -2.02
C ASN A 40 34.73 -19.00 -1.48
N MET A 41 34.58 -18.51 -0.25
CA MET A 41 33.26 -18.18 0.31
C MET A 41 32.59 -17.03 -0.44
N ALA A 42 33.35 -16.01 -0.85
CA ALA A 42 32.83 -14.94 -1.69
C ALA A 42 32.41 -15.46 -3.07
N ALA A 43 33.19 -16.35 -3.70
CA ALA A 43 32.83 -16.97 -4.96
C ALA A 43 31.57 -17.84 -4.81
N ASN A 44 31.47 -18.64 -3.74
CA ASN A 44 30.30 -19.43 -3.42
C ASN A 44 29.07 -18.54 -3.19
N SER A 45 29.19 -17.46 -2.42
CA SER A 45 28.06 -16.55 -2.16
C SER A 45 27.61 -15.85 -3.44
N GLN A 46 28.51 -15.54 -4.38
CA GLN A 46 28.12 -15.02 -5.69
C GLN A 46 27.43 -16.08 -6.54
N GLN A 47 27.94 -17.31 -6.58
CA GLN A 47 27.33 -18.41 -7.33
C GLN A 47 25.93 -18.78 -6.83
N PHE A 48 25.73 -18.85 -5.51
CA PHE A 48 24.45 -19.19 -4.90
C PHE A 48 23.56 -17.97 -4.65
N GLY A 49 24.13 -16.79 -4.45
CA GLY A 49 23.42 -15.52 -4.35
C GLY A 49 22.86 -15.05 -5.68
N THR A 50 23.54 -15.33 -6.80
CA THR A 50 22.99 -15.09 -8.14
C THR A 50 21.80 -16.02 -8.43
N ARG A 51 21.77 -17.23 -7.87
CA ARG A 51 20.57 -18.09 -7.96
C ARG A 51 19.38 -17.54 -7.17
N GLY A 52 19.62 -16.84 -6.05
CA GLY A 52 18.58 -16.13 -5.32
C GLY A 52 18.12 -14.81 -5.95
N ILE A 53 18.98 -14.17 -6.77
CA ILE A 53 18.67 -12.94 -7.52
C ILE A 53 18.00 -13.25 -8.86
N LEU A 54 18.39 -14.31 -9.57
CA LEU A 54 17.78 -14.72 -10.83
C LEU A 54 16.50 -15.54 -10.67
N GLN A 55 16.19 -16.06 -9.47
CA GLN A 55 14.92 -16.73 -9.16
C GLN A 55 13.99 -15.91 -8.26
N ARG A 56 14.16 -14.59 -8.24
CA ARG A 56 13.14 -13.69 -7.71
C ARG A 56 12.81 -12.62 -8.76
N PRO A 57 11.80 -12.83 -9.63
CA PRO A 57 10.74 -11.85 -9.56
C PRO A 57 10.28 -11.88 -8.10
N ALA A 58 10.32 -10.76 -7.40
CA ALA A 58 9.65 -10.68 -6.12
C ALA A 58 8.21 -11.16 -6.37
N GLN A 59 7.91 -12.39 -5.97
CA GLN A 59 6.55 -12.85 -5.80
C GLN A 59 6.07 -12.06 -4.59
N GLU A 60 5.59 -10.86 -4.88
CA GLU A 60 4.88 -10.03 -3.95
C GLU A 60 3.48 -10.63 -3.76
N GLU A 61 3.42 -11.88 -3.27
CA GLU A 61 2.17 -12.63 -3.09
C GLU A 61 1.24 -11.99 -2.04
N GLY A 62 1.69 -10.93 -1.35
CA GLY A 62 0.89 -10.10 -0.48
C GLY A 62 0.50 -8.73 -1.04
N THR A 63 1.19 -8.20 -2.07
CA THR A 63 0.89 -6.85 -2.60
C THR A 63 -0.13 -6.90 -3.71
N ASP A 64 -0.19 -7.98 -4.51
CA ASP A 64 -1.15 -8.13 -5.61
C ASP A 64 -2.60 -8.14 -5.08
N SER A 65 -2.84 -8.84 -3.97
CA SER A 65 -4.16 -8.88 -3.32
C SER A 65 -4.54 -7.51 -2.74
N LEU A 66 -3.62 -6.84 -2.06
CA LEU A 66 -3.86 -5.49 -1.52
C LEU A 66 -4.04 -4.45 -2.64
N GLN A 67 -3.29 -4.56 -3.73
CA GLN A 67 -3.40 -3.69 -4.88
C GLN A 67 -4.68 -3.93 -5.68
N ALA A 68 -5.13 -5.18 -5.79
CA ALA A 68 -6.43 -5.52 -6.34
C ALA A 68 -7.58 -4.95 -5.48
N GLN A 69 -7.49 -5.11 -4.15
CA GLN A 69 -8.45 -4.51 -3.21
C GLN A 69 -8.46 -2.99 -3.29
N PHE A 70 -7.30 -2.35 -3.44
CA PHE A 70 -7.22 -0.88 -3.56
C PHE A 70 -7.80 -0.37 -4.88
N LYS A 71 -7.58 -1.10 -5.98
CA LYS A 71 -8.20 -0.79 -7.29
C LYS A 71 -9.72 -0.93 -7.24
N GLU A 72 -10.23 -1.97 -6.60
CA GLU A 72 -11.67 -2.17 -6.40
C GLU A 72 -12.27 -1.05 -5.55
N LEU A 73 -11.63 -0.71 -4.43
CA LEU A 73 -12.06 0.38 -3.56
C LEU A 73 -12.07 1.72 -4.30
N THR A 74 -11.05 1.99 -5.12
CA THR A 74 -10.97 3.20 -5.96
C THR A 74 -12.10 3.26 -7.00
N SER A 75 -12.49 2.11 -7.57
CA SER A 75 -13.62 1.99 -8.48
C SER A 75 -14.94 2.32 -7.79
N VAL A 76 -15.18 1.74 -6.60
CA VAL A 76 -16.36 1.99 -5.77
C VAL A 76 -16.45 3.47 -5.38
N VAL A 77 -15.34 4.09 -4.95
CA VAL A 77 -15.29 5.52 -4.61
C VAL A 77 -15.61 6.40 -5.83
N ARG A 78 -15.07 6.07 -7.01
CA ARG A 78 -15.43 6.78 -8.26
C ARG A 78 -16.91 6.60 -8.62
N GLN A 79 -17.49 5.43 -8.41
CA GLN A 79 -18.92 5.21 -8.67
C GLN A 79 -19.80 5.96 -7.67
N LEU A 80 -19.36 6.12 -6.41
CA LEU A 80 -20.03 6.96 -5.42
C LEU A 80 -19.98 8.45 -5.80
N ASP A 81 -18.85 8.91 -6.35
CA ASP A 81 -18.68 10.29 -6.84
C ASP A 81 -19.51 10.56 -8.13
N VAL A 82 -19.66 9.55 -9.00
CA VAL A 82 -20.46 9.65 -10.22
C VAL A 82 -21.97 9.40 -9.97
N GLY A 83 -22.32 8.73 -8.86
CA GLY A 83 -23.70 8.35 -8.52
C GLY A 83 -24.47 9.31 -7.63
N GLN A 84 -23.82 10.31 -7.02
CA GLN A 84 -24.49 11.27 -6.13
C GLN A 84 -24.19 12.74 -6.45
N ALA A 85 -23.72 13.02 -7.67
CA ALA A 85 -23.82 14.34 -8.28
C ALA A 85 -25.18 14.56 -8.98
N SER A 86 -26.15 13.64 -8.84
CA SER A 86 -27.55 14.06 -8.85
C SER A 86 -27.75 14.88 -7.59
N ARG A 87 -27.70 16.21 -7.76
CA ARG A 87 -28.29 17.22 -6.89
C ARG A 87 -29.53 16.67 -6.19
N VAL A 88 -29.35 16.01 -5.04
CA VAL A 88 -30.39 15.91 -4.04
C VAL A 88 -30.44 17.30 -3.42
N ARG A 89 -31.02 18.24 -4.18
CA ARG A 89 -31.29 19.56 -3.66
C ARG A 89 -32.41 19.38 -2.66
N PRO A 90 -32.19 19.76 -1.39
CA PRO A 90 -33.31 19.85 -0.47
C PRO A 90 -34.37 20.73 -1.11
N CYS A 91 -35.63 20.33 -0.97
CA CYS A 91 -36.77 21.13 -1.36
C CYS A 91 -36.58 22.53 -0.78
N SER A 92 -36.62 23.55 -1.63
CA SER A 92 -36.35 24.92 -1.20
C SER A 92 -37.44 25.52 -0.29
N LEU A 93 -38.55 24.80 -0.09
CA LEU A 93 -39.68 25.22 0.74
C LEU A 93 -39.65 24.61 2.16
N CYS A 94 -39.22 23.36 2.30
CA CYS A 94 -39.24 22.64 3.58
C CYS A 94 -37.90 22.02 3.97
N GLU A 95 -36.86 22.24 3.16
CA GLU A 95 -35.47 21.79 3.36
C GLU A 95 -35.28 20.26 3.42
N THR A 96 -36.30 19.48 3.07
CA THR A 96 -36.22 18.01 3.02
C THR A 96 -35.80 17.48 1.65
N VAL A 97 -35.20 16.30 1.61
CA VAL A 97 -34.66 15.69 0.39
C VAL A 97 -35.60 14.66 -0.27
N ASN A 98 -36.81 14.48 0.27
CA ASN A 98 -37.72 13.40 -0.13
C ASN A 98 -38.59 13.71 -1.37
N HIS A 99 -38.59 14.95 -1.84
CA HIS A 99 -39.41 15.42 -2.96
C HIS A 99 -38.76 16.64 -3.63
N THR A 100 -39.16 16.95 -4.86
CA THR A 100 -38.75 18.19 -5.55
C THR A 100 -39.57 19.38 -5.05
N THR A 101 -39.11 20.62 -5.23
CA THR A 101 -39.86 21.82 -4.80
C THR A 101 -41.28 21.87 -5.37
N GLU A 102 -41.51 21.37 -6.58
CA GLU A 102 -42.83 21.34 -7.24
C GLU A 102 -43.81 20.39 -6.52
N ASP A 103 -43.30 19.27 -6.00
CA ASP A 103 -44.08 18.21 -5.33
C ASP A 103 -44.22 18.44 -3.81
N CYS A 104 -43.84 19.63 -3.32
CA CYS A 104 -43.85 19.91 -1.90
C CYS A 104 -45.29 19.99 -1.38
N PRO A 105 -45.68 19.25 -0.32
CA PRO A 105 -47.03 19.32 0.23
C PRO A 105 -47.47 20.74 0.66
N TRP A 106 -46.50 21.64 0.85
CA TRP A 106 -46.72 23.06 1.13
C TRP A 106 -47.11 23.90 -0.10
N THR A 107 -46.84 23.46 -1.35
CA THR A 107 -47.24 24.20 -2.57
C THR A 107 -48.75 24.23 -2.76
N VAL A 108 -49.47 23.23 -2.24
CA VAL A 108 -50.94 23.19 -2.25
C VAL A 108 -51.52 24.36 -1.43
N ASN A 109 -50.82 24.81 -0.37
CA ASN A 109 -51.25 25.93 0.46
C ASN A 109 -51.00 27.30 -0.19
N THR A 110 -50.03 27.43 -1.10
CA THR A 110 -49.76 28.71 -1.79
C THR A 110 -50.65 28.88 -3.03
N THR A 111 -51.07 27.80 -3.69
CA THR A 111 -52.05 27.89 -4.78
C THR A 111 -53.45 28.23 -4.29
N GLU A 112 -53.87 27.73 -3.12
CA GLU A 112 -55.14 28.15 -2.50
C GLU A 112 -55.10 29.60 -1.99
N ALA A 113 -53.95 30.07 -1.52
CA ALA A 113 -53.79 31.46 -1.08
C ALA A 113 -53.81 32.46 -2.25
N HIS A 114 -53.27 32.10 -3.42
CA HIS A 114 -53.32 32.95 -4.62
C HIS A 114 -54.67 32.84 -5.37
N ALA A 115 -55.34 31.69 -5.37
CA ALA A 115 -56.68 31.56 -5.95
C ALA A 115 -57.75 32.31 -5.16
N LYS A 116 -57.60 32.44 -3.82
CA LYS A 116 -58.51 33.27 -3.00
C LYS A 116 -58.28 34.78 -3.11
N ALA A 117 -57.10 35.23 -3.54
CA ALA A 117 -56.81 36.66 -3.70
C ALA A 117 -57.38 37.26 -5.00
N VAL A 118 -57.58 36.45 -6.05
CA VAL A 118 -58.15 36.92 -7.33
C VAL A 118 -59.69 36.93 -7.30
N VAL A 119 -60.32 36.03 -6.54
CA VAL A 119 -61.80 35.99 -6.42
C VAL A 119 -62.34 37.06 -5.46
N ALA A 120 -61.52 37.63 -4.58
CA ALA A 120 -61.94 38.69 -3.66
C ALA A 120 -61.84 40.12 -4.23
N ASN A 121 -61.43 40.29 -5.49
CA ASN A 121 -61.26 41.59 -6.16
C ASN A 121 -62.09 41.75 -7.45
N ASN A 122 -63.17 40.98 -7.62
CA ASN A 122 -64.26 41.25 -8.57
C ASN A 122 -65.61 41.21 -7.85
#